data_AF-A0A1Y5NG51-F1
#
_entry.id   AF-A0A1Y5NG51-F1
#
_cell.length_a   1.000
_cell.length_b   1.000
_cell.length_c   1.000
_cell.angle_alpha   90.00
_cell.angle_beta   90.00
_cell.angle_gamma   90.00
#
_symmetry.space_group_name_H-M   'P 1'
#
loop_
_entity.id
_entity.type
_entity.pdbx_description
1 polymer ?
#
loop_
_entity_poly.entity_id
_entity_poly.type
_entity_poly.pdbx_seq_one_letter_code
_entity_poly.pdbx_strand_id
1 'polypeptide(L)'
;MKHLDINELIKFHLVFDEFDLKHSYYDVFEAIEAEILNNFLALMPKFYFESDTNDAIKSALIKLARSDRKKFNVHKILPQSLASKVYAKLFEKNFLLLEKSREVLPKRSKNQMLKKEERGYKVEDKIHFNSHFSRFWFRFIEPNLNLLKAGKNDEILAIIKKEFDEYASLGFEMLCGELMAKKFLINGIFLSSFWSKNIELDMLLNIGGKIIVGEAKYKERKVCKNVLNLLLKKCEKLNIRPDIITLFSKSGFSSELRNLKDERLRLYEISDFEELLK
;
A
#
# COMPACT_ATOMS: atom_id res chain seq x y z
N MET A 1 1.74 8.78 23.61
CA MET A 1 2.29 8.96 22.23
C MET A 1 2.94 10.32 21.97
N LYS A 2 2.77 11.38 22.80
CA LYS A 2 3.39 12.70 22.55
C LYS A 2 4.93 12.70 22.50
N HIS A 3 5.57 11.60 22.88
CA HIS A 3 7.02 11.38 22.88
C HIS A 3 7.56 10.68 21.63
N LEU A 4 6.68 10.18 20.75
CA LEU A 4 7.07 9.45 19.54
C LEU A 4 7.45 10.41 18.41
N ASP A 5 8.49 10.08 17.66
CA ASP A 5 8.82 10.80 16.44
C ASP A 5 7.82 10.50 15.30
N ILE A 6 7.87 11.29 14.23
CA ILE A 6 6.97 11.13 13.08
C ILE A 6 7.07 9.75 12.42
N ASN A 7 8.26 9.11 12.46
CA ASN A 7 8.47 7.81 11.86
C ASN A 7 7.72 6.74 12.66
N GLU A 8 7.82 6.74 13.99
CA GLU A 8 7.05 5.86 14.85
C GLU A 8 5.56 6.13 14.72
N LEU A 9 5.11 7.40 14.72
CA LEU A 9 3.69 7.73 14.52
C LEU A 9 3.12 7.15 13.23
N ILE A 10 3.89 7.19 12.13
CA ILE A 10 3.51 6.52 10.88
C ILE A 10 3.37 5.02 11.09
N LYS A 11 4.34 4.35 11.74
CA LYS A 11 4.23 2.90 11.99
C LYS A 11 2.99 2.56 12.82
N PHE A 12 2.67 3.37 13.84
CA PHE A 12 1.44 3.21 14.62
C PHE A 12 0.20 3.34 13.75
N HIS A 13 0.12 4.39 12.92
CA HIS A 13 -1.00 4.57 11.98
C HIS A 13 -1.16 3.36 11.05
N LEU A 14 -0.07 2.77 10.58
CA LEU A 14 -0.07 1.62 9.68
C LEU A 14 -0.45 0.29 10.35
N VAL A 15 -0.74 0.25 11.65
CA VAL A 15 -1.09 -0.99 12.37
C VAL A 15 -2.33 -0.82 13.23
N PHE A 16 -2.51 0.35 13.84
CA PHE A 16 -3.46 0.61 14.92
C PHE A 16 -4.54 1.63 14.53
N ASP A 17 -4.86 1.75 13.25
CA ASP A 17 -5.91 2.66 12.74
C ASP A 17 -7.31 2.37 13.30
N GLU A 18 -7.55 1.15 13.79
CA GLU A 18 -8.80 0.73 14.42
C GLU A 18 -8.71 0.57 15.95
N PHE A 19 -7.64 1.03 16.59
CA PHE A 19 -7.43 0.88 18.03
C PHE A 19 -7.56 2.20 18.77
N ASP A 20 -8.20 2.17 19.93
CA ASP A 20 -8.13 3.22 20.94
C ASP A 20 -7.03 2.90 21.95
N LEU A 21 -5.80 3.28 21.61
CA LEU A 21 -4.63 3.00 22.44
C LEU A 21 -4.60 3.90 23.68
N LYS A 22 -4.86 3.32 24.85
CA LYS A 22 -4.91 4.04 26.14
C LYS A 22 -3.54 4.18 26.80
N HIS A 23 -2.63 3.27 26.49
CA HIS A 23 -1.28 3.25 27.06
C HIS A 23 -0.27 3.94 26.14
N SER A 24 0.83 4.39 26.73
CA SER A 24 1.98 4.88 25.96
C SER A 24 3.00 3.77 25.83
N TYR A 25 3.44 3.54 24.60
CA TYR A 25 4.44 2.55 24.23
C TYR A 25 5.74 3.24 23.79
N TYR A 26 6.87 2.57 23.95
CA TYR A 26 8.18 3.03 23.51
C TYR A 26 8.32 3.00 21.99
N ASP A 27 7.88 1.90 21.36
CA ASP A 27 7.86 1.74 19.90
C ASP A 27 6.63 0.94 19.42
N VAL A 28 6.43 0.89 18.11
CA VAL A 28 5.30 0.15 17.51
C VAL A 28 5.33 -1.35 17.83
N PHE A 29 6.50 -1.95 18.04
CA PHE A 29 6.64 -3.39 18.22
C PHE A 29 6.26 -3.81 19.64
N GLU A 30 6.60 -3.01 20.64
CA GLU A 30 6.08 -3.16 22.01
C GLU A 30 4.55 -3.09 22.01
N ALA A 31 3.97 -2.12 21.30
CA ALA A 31 2.52 -2.00 21.16
C ALA A 31 1.91 -3.23 20.46
N ILE A 32 2.54 -3.73 19.40
CA ILE A 32 2.09 -4.95 18.69
C ILE A 32 2.06 -6.14 19.62
N GLU A 33 3.10 -6.33 20.42
CA GLU A 33 3.17 -7.41 21.38
C GLU A 33 2.06 -7.30 22.44
N ALA A 34 1.95 -6.14 23.08
CA ALA A 34 1.00 -5.90 24.16
C ALA A 34 -0.48 -5.93 23.71
N GLU A 35 -0.80 -5.25 22.61
CA GLU A 35 -2.18 -5.01 22.19
C GLU A 35 -2.70 -6.04 21.19
N ILE A 36 -1.81 -6.70 20.43
CA ILE A 36 -2.20 -7.66 19.39
C ILE A 36 -1.79 -9.08 19.76
N LEU A 37 -0.50 -9.34 20.00
CA LEU A 37 -0.02 -10.72 20.22
C LEU A 37 -0.55 -11.30 21.54
N ASN A 38 -0.54 -10.51 22.63
CA ASN A 38 -1.04 -10.97 23.92
C ASN A 38 -2.57 -11.05 23.98
N ASN A 39 -3.27 -10.26 23.15
CA ASN A 39 -4.73 -10.16 23.15
C ASN A 39 -5.39 -10.77 21.90
N PHE A 40 -4.67 -11.58 21.11
CA PHE A 40 -5.14 -12.04 19.80
C PHE A 40 -6.47 -12.80 19.87
N LEU A 41 -6.72 -13.57 20.94
CA LEU A 41 -7.98 -14.30 21.14
C LEU A 41 -9.20 -13.36 21.23
N ALA A 42 -9.04 -12.18 21.82
CA ALA A 42 -10.10 -11.17 21.90
C ALA A 42 -10.34 -10.48 20.55
N LEU A 43 -9.32 -10.41 19.69
CA LEU A 43 -9.38 -9.80 18.36
C LEU A 43 -9.92 -10.77 17.29
N MET A 44 -9.69 -12.07 17.47
CA MET A 44 -10.08 -13.14 16.53
C MET A 44 -11.56 -13.09 16.08
N PRO A 45 -12.56 -12.83 16.94
CA PRO A 45 -13.97 -12.81 16.53
C PRO A 45 -14.28 -11.84 15.39
N LYS A 46 -13.53 -10.73 15.27
CA LYS A 46 -13.68 -9.76 14.17
C LYS A 46 -13.44 -10.38 12.79
N PHE A 47 -12.60 -11.42 12.72
CA PHE A 47 -12.16 -12.05 11.48
C PHE A 47 -12.82 -13.41 11.24
N TYR A 48 -13.94 -13.68 11.92
CA TYR A 48 -14.80 -14.83 11.65
C TYR A 48 -15.85 -14.46 10.61
N PHE A 49 -15.87 -15.16 9.48
CA PHE A 49 -16.87 -14.98 8.44
C PHE A 49 -17.87 -16.12 8.53
N GLU A 50 -19.03 -15.90 9.15
CA GLU A 50 -20.15 -16.85 9.25
C GLU A 50 -20.59 -17.33 7.85
N SER A 51 -19.91 -18.34 7.32
CA SER A 51 -20.15 -18.87 5.98
C SER A 51 -19.46 -20.21 5.75
N ASP A 52 -20.07 -20.99 4.87
CA ASP A 52 -19.50 -22.15 4.18
C ASP A 52 -18.17 -21.87 3.46
N THR A 53 -17.84 -20.60 3.23
CA THR A 53 -16.64 -20.15 2.51
C THR A 53 -15.55 -19.55 3.41
N ASN A 54 -15.64 -19.68 4.73
CA ASN A 54 -14.73 -19.00 5.67
C ASN A 54 -13.24 -19.25 5.37
N ASP A 55 -12.84 -20.49 5.13
CA ASP A 55 -11.44 -20.82 4.85
C ASP A 55 -10.96 -20.25 3.51
N ALA A 56 -11.84 -20.23 2.51
CA ALA A 56 -11.56 -19.61 1.23
C ALA A 56 -11.40 -18.08 1.36
N ILE A 57 -12.24 -17.44 2.19
CA ILE A 57 -12.12 -16.01 2.50
C ILE A 57 -10.77 -15.74 3.16
N LYS A 58 -10.41 -16.49 4.21
CA LYS A 58 -9.13 -16.32 4.93
C LYS A 58 -7.94 -16.51 4.00
N SER A 59 -7.94 -17.57 3.18
CA SER A 59 -6.88 -17.84 2.21
C SER A 59 -6.74 -16.71 1.18
N ALA A 60 -7.85 -16.17 0.68
CA ALA A 60 -7.85 -15.02 -0.22
C ALA A 60 -7.28 -13.76 0.44
N LEU A 61 -7.69 -13.46 1.68
CA LEU A 61 -7.21 -12.28 2.42
C LEU A 61 -5.72 -12.39 2.75
N ILE A 62 -5.22 -13.57 3.17
CA ILE A 62 -3.79 -13.81 3.39
C ILE A 62 -3.01 -13.56 2.10
N LYS A 63 -3.52 -14.07 0.96
CA LYS A 63 -2.88 -13.86 -0.34
C LYS A 63 -2.85 -12.38 -0.73
N LEU A 64 -3.97 -11.67 -0.53
CA LEU A 64 -4.09 -10.25 -0.86
C LEU A 64 -3.14 -9.39 -0.02
N ALA A 65 -3.05 -9.65 1.29
CA ALA A 65 -2.17 -8.92 2.22
C ALA A 65 -0.67 -9.00 1.86
N ARG A 66 -0.29 -9.98 1.03
CA ARG A 66 1.09 -10.23 0.55
C ARG A 66 1.30 -9.91 -0.93
N SER A 67 0.31 -9.36 -1.62
CA SER A 67 0.33 -9.19 -3.08
C SER A 67 0.25 -7.74 -3.54
N ASP A 68 0.39 -7.50 -4.84
CA ASP A 68 0.27 -6.20 -5.50
C ASP A 68 -1.17 -5.68 -5.64
N ARG A 69 -2.09 -6.13 -4.77
CA ARG A 69 -3.50 -5.68 -4.69
C ARG A 69 -4.38 -6.00 -5.91
N LYS A 70 -3.88 -6.81 -6.85
CA LYS A 70 -4.62 -7.19 -8.06
C LYS A 70 -5.58 -8.36 -7.83
N LYS A 71 -6.78 -8.26 -8.40
CA LYS A 71 -7.85 -9.27 -8.26
C LYS A 71 -7.39 -10.65 -8.70
N PHE A 72 -6.57 -10.70 -9.75
CA PHE A 72 -6.11 -11.94 -10.36
C PHE A 72 -5.26 -12.82 -9.44
N ASN A 73 -4.61 -12.28 -8.42
CA ASN A 73 -3.77 -13.09 -7.53
C ASN A 73 -4.54 -14.13 -6.73
N VAL A 74 -5.80 -13.85 -6.38
CA VAL A 74 -6.65 -14.82 -5.67
C VAL A 74 -7.06 -15.97 -6.60
N HIS A 75 -7.23 -15.72 -7.90
CA HIS A 75 -7.50 -16.78 -8.88
C HIS A 75 -6.35 -17.79 -9.05
N LYS A 76 -5.14 -17.45 -8.58
CA LYS A 76 -4.01 -18.40 -8.55
C LYS A 76 -4.15 -19.46 -7.46
N ILE A 77 -4.98 -19.23 -6.44
CA ILE A 77 -5.14 -20.12 -5.28
C ILE A 77 -6.58 -20.64 -5.12
N LEU A 78 -7.57 -19.99 -5.73
CA LEU A 78 -8.98 -20.38 -5.66
C LEU A 78 -9.62 -20.46 -7.05
N PRO A 79 -10.56 -21.40 -7.29
CA PRO A 79 -11.36 -21.44 -8.51
C PRO A 79 -12.12 -20.13 -8.74
N GLN A 80 -12.31 -19.76 -10.02
CA GLN A 80 -12.93 -18.48 -10.39
C GLN A 80 -14.31 -18.27 -9.77
N SER A 81 -15.18 -19.28 -9.79
CA SER A 81 -16.52 -19.20 -9.21
C SER A 81 -16.50 -18.93 -7.71
N LEU A 82 -15.60 -19.57 -6.97
CA LEU A 82 -15.43 -19.38 -5.53
C LEU A 82 -14.81 -18.03 -5.21
N ALA A 83 -13.76 -17.62 -5.93
CA ALA A 83 -13.13 -16.31 -5.76
C ALA A 83 -14.13 -15.16 -5.99
N SER A 84 -15.01 -15.26 -7.00
CA SER A 84 -16.06 -14.27 -7.22
C SER A 84 -17.05 -14.17 -6.05
N LYS A 85 -17.47 -15.31 -5.48
CA LYS A 85 -18.32 -15.34 -4.28
C LYS A 85 -17.63 -14.70 -3.06
N VAL A 86 -16.35 -15.03 -2.85
CA VAL A 86 -15.52 -14.47 -1.78
C VAL A 86 -15.43 -12.94 -1.92
N TYR A 87 -15.09 -12.44 -3.11
CA TYR A 87 -15.03 -11.00 -3.35
C TYR A 87 -16.37 -10.31 -3.14
N ALA A 88 -17.47 -10.87 -3.64
CA ALA A 88 -18.81 -10.30 -3.45
C ALA A 88 -19.12 -10.11 -1.96
N LYS A 89 -18.89 -11.14 -1.13
CA LYS A 89 -19.10 -11.06 0.32
C LYS A 89 -18.19 -10.02 1.00
N LEU A 90 -16.92 -9.97 0.61
CA LEU A 90 -15.94 -9.05 1.21
C LEU A 90 -16.22 -7.58 0.87
N PHE A 91 -16.67 -7.30 -0.36
CA PHE A 91 -17.11 -5.96 -0.75
C PHE A 91 -18.45 -5.59 -0.08
N GLU A 92 -19.41 -6.51 -0.01
CA GLU A 92 -20.70 -6.28 0.68
C GLU A 92 -20.51 -5.93 2.16
N LYS A 93 -19.60 -6.63 2.85
CA LYS A 93 -19.26 -6.36 4.26
C LYS A 93 -18.32 -5.15 4.45
N ASN A 94 -17.98 -4.42 3.38
CA ASN A 94 -16.99 -3.33 3.40
C ASN A 94 -15.65 -3.73 4.03
N PHE A 95 -15.26 -5.01 3.92
CA PHE A 95 -13.96 -5.48 4.40
C PHE A 95 -12.86 -5.18 3.37
N LEU A 96 -13.24 -5.21 2.10
CA LEU A 96 -12.41 -4.77 0.98
C LEU A 96 -13.04 -3.56 0.29
N LEU A 97 -12.19 -2.68 -0.22
CA LEU A 97 -12.57 -1.52 -1.01
C LEU A 97 -12.00 -1.63 -2.41
N LEU A 98 -12.79 -1.19 -3.40
CA LEU A 98 -12.39 -1.21 -4.79
C LEU A 98 -11.88 0.16 -5.22
N GLU A 99 -10.60 0.21 -5.59
CA GLU A 99 -10.01 1.36 -6.27
C GLU A 99 -10.05 1.11 -7.79
N LYS A 100 -10.94 1.83 -8.48
CA LYS A 100 -11.06 1.70 -9.94
C LYS A 100 -9.80 2.18 -10.64
N SER A 101 -9.29 1.36 -11.55
CA SER A 101 -8.16 1.78 -12.39
C SER A 101 -8.60 2.92 -13.32
N ARG A 102 -7.76 3.94 -13.45
CA ARG A 102 -7.93 5.04 -14.41
C ARG A 102 -7.22 4.80 -15.73
N GLU A 103 -6.71 3.59 -15.96
CA GLU A 103 -6.11 3.27 -17.24
C GLU A 103 -7.16 3.32 -18.35
N VAL A 104 -7.00 4.27 -19.26
CA VAL A 104 -7.79 4.33 -20.47
C VAL A 104 -7.12 3.42 -21.50
N LEU A 105 -7.75 2.30 -21.81
CA LEU A 105 -7.32 1.49 -22.94
C LEU A 105 -7.36 2.35 -24.22
N PRO A 106 -6.31 2.34 -25.06
CA PRO A 106 -6.34 3.06 -26.32
C PRO A 106 -7.57 2.67 -27.14
N LYS A 107 -8.28 3.64 -27.71
CA LYS A 107 -9.37 3.37 -28.67
C LYS A 107 -8.76 2.70 -29.89
N ARG A 108 -9.17 1.46 -30.17
CA ARG A 108 -8.66 0.63 -31.27
C ARG A 108 -9.65 0.58 -32.43
N SER A 109 -9.16 0.53 -33.66
CA SER A 109 -9.99 0.23 -34.82
C SER A 109 -10.31 -1.28 -34.85
N LYS A 110 -11.48 -1.65 -35.39
CA LYS A 110 -11.99 -3.05 -35.40
C LYS A 110 -11.02 -4.09 -35.97
N ASN A 111 -10.07 -3.67 -36.82
CA ASN A 111 -9.18 -4.56 -37.58
C ASN A 111 -7.69 -4.45 -37.18
N GLN A 112 -7.37 -3.77 -36.07
CA GLN A 112 -5.98 -3.67 -35.62
C GLN A 112 -5.54 -4.97 -34.93
N MET A 113 -4.62 -5.73 -35.57
CA MET A 113 -4.02 -6.92 -34.95
C MET A 113 -3.26 -6.55 -33.67
N LEU A 114 -3.60 -7.23 -32.57
CA LEU A 114 -2.94 -7.04 -31.28
C LEU A 114 -1.51 -7.61 -31.32
N LYS A 115 -0.54 -6.85 -30.79
CA LYS A 115 0.76 -7.42 -30.44
C LYS A 115 0.54 -8.57 -29.46
N LYS A 116 1.36 -9.63 -29.53
CA LYS A 116 1.22 -10.83 -28.68
C LYS A 116 1.10 -10.50 -27.19
N GLU A 117 1.86 -9.49 -26.76
CA GLU A 117 1.89 -8.93 -25.40
C GLU A 117 0.57 -8.24 -24.98
N GLU A 118 -0.23 -7.75 -25.93
CA GLU A 118 -1.45 -6.97 -25.68
C GLU A 118 -2.72 -7.80 -25.76
N ARG A 119 -2.63 -9.06 -26.20
CA ARG A 119 -3.77 -9.99 -26.37
C ARG A 119 -4.35 -10.51 -25.05
N GLY A 120 -3.56 -10.50 -23.98
CA GLY A 120 -3.97 -10.94 -22.63
C GLY A 120 -4.07 -9.80 -21.61
N TYR A 121 -3.81 -8.57 -22.02
CA TYR A 121 -3.76 -7.44 -21.09
C TYR A 121 -5.18 -7.00 -20.70
N LYS A 122 -5.46 -7.05 -19.39
CA LYS A 122 -6.69 -6.52 -18.80
C LYS A 122 -6.32 -5.40 -17.83
N VAL A 123 -7.03 -4.29 -17.93
CA VAL A 123 -7.01 -3.26 -16.90
C VAL A 123 -7.60 -3.89 -15.64
N GLU A 124 -6.83 -3.88 -14.55
CA GLU A 124 -7.28 -4.40 -13.26
C GLU A 124 -7.43 -3.27 -12.25
N ASP A 125 -8.58 -3.25 -11.58
CA ASP A 125 -8.81 -2.43 -10.40
C ASP A 125 -7.94 -2.92 -9.23
N LYS A 126 -7.59 -2.01 -8.34
CA LYS A 126 -6.91 -2.35 -7.08
C LYS A 126 -7.92 -2.67 -6.00
N ILE A 127 -7.53 -3.60 -5.14
CA ILE A 127 -8.27 -3.98 -3.95
C ILE A 127 -7.48 -3.54 -2.73
N HIS A 128 -8.15 -2.84 -1.82
CA HIS A 128 -7.60 -2.47 -0.52
C HIS A 128 -8.37 -3.14 0.59
N PHE A 129 -7.69 -3.37 1.70
CA PHE A 129 -8.39 -3.58 2.96
C PHE A 129 -9.01 -2.26 3.39
N ASN A 130 -10.15 -2.33 4.06
CA ASN A 130 -10.80 -1.16 4.63
C ASN A 130 -10.01 -0.51 5.77
N SER A 131 -9.13 -1.28 6.42
CA SER A 131 -8.22 -0.82 7.48
C SER A 131 -6.81 -1.40 7.33
N HIS A 132 -5.83 -0.66 7.84
CA HIS A 132 -4.46 -1.11 7.98
C HIS A 132 -4.34 -2.29 8.93
N PHE A 133 -5.08 -2.27 10.05
CA PHE A 133 -5.12 -3.39 10.98
C PHE A 133 -5.63 -4.68 10.34
N SER A 134 -6.71 -4.63 9.54
CA SER A 134 -7.20 -5.82 8.84
C SER A 134 -6.13 -6.40 7.91
N ARG A 135 -5.41 -5.56 7.18
CA ARG A 135 -4.28 -6.00 6.35
C ARG A 135 -3.14 -6.59 7.20
N PHE A 136 -2.83 -5.97 8.35
CA PHE A 136 -1.82 -6.46 9.29
C PHE A 136 -2.18 -7.85 9.80
N TRP A 137 -3.42 -8.05 10.23
CA TRP A 137 -3.94 -9.31 10.73
C TRP A 137 -3.73 -10.44 9.73
N PHE A 138 -4.16 -10.26 8.48
CA PHE A 138 -4.01 -11.30 7.45
C PHE A 138 -2.58 -11.44 6.91
N ARG A 139 -1.71 -10.46 7.14
CA ARG A 139 -0.27 -10.57 6.80
C ARG A 139 0.47 -11.43 7.82
N PHE A 140 0.25 -11.18 9.11
CA PHE A 140 1.10 -11.67 10.21
C PHE A 140 0.40 -12.51 11.26
N ILE A 141 -0.87 -12.24 11.57
CA ILE A 141 -1.56 -12.90 12.69
C ILE A 141 -2.28 -14.17 12.21
N GLU A 142 -3.22 -14.05 11.28
CA GLU A 142 -3.99 -15.18 10.76
C GLU A 142 -3.09 -16.35 10.27
N PRO A 143 -2.01 -16.11 9.50
CA PRO A 143 -1.14 -17.19 9.03
C PRO A 143 -0.34 -17.88 10.15
N ASN A 144 -0.17 -17.23 11.31
CA ASN A 144 0.66 -17.70 12.41
C ASN A 144 -0.15 -18.01 13.69
N LEU A 145 -1.48 -18.16 13.59
CA LEU A 145 -2.34 -18.44 14.74
C LEU A 145 -1.92 -19.69 15.53
N ASN A 146 -1.37 -20.71 14.86
CA ASN A 146 -0.89 -21.92 15.53
C ASN A 146 0.32 -21.63 16.45
N LEU A 147 1.23 -20.75 16.03
CA LEU A 147 2.37 -20.32 16.84
C LEU A 147 1.90 -19.47 18.02
N LEU A 148 0.93 -18.56 17.82
CA LEU A 148 0.32 -17.78 18.92
C LEU A 148 -0.33 -18.67 19.96
N LYS A 149 -1.12 -19.66 19.54
CA LYS A 149 -1.76 -20.62 20.45
C LYS A 149 -0.74 -21.49 21.20
N ALA A 150 0.44 -21.69 20.64
CA ALA A 150 1.57 -22.37 21.29
C ALA A 150 2.42 -21.43 22.17
N GLY A 151 2.02 -20.17 22.35
CA GLY A 151 2.74 -19.18 23.17
C GLY A 151 4.05 -18.69 22.57
N LYS A 152 4.25 -18.83 21.26
CA LYS A 152 5.50 -18.45 20.55
C LYS A 152 5.47 -16.99 20.08
N ASN A 153 5.17 -16.07 20.99
CA ASN A 153 5.02 -14.65 20.65
C ASN A 153 6.33 -14.04 20.14
N ASP A 154 7.47 -14.39 20.76
CA ASP A 154 8.80 -13.92 20.34
C ASP A 154 9.13 -14.25 18.89
N GLU A 155 8.79 -15.47 18.44
CA GLU A 155 9.04 -15.93 17.07
C GLU A 155 8.23 -15.10 16.07
N ILE A 156 6.98 -14.79 16.40
CA ILE A 156 6.11 -13.98 15.54
C ILE A 156 6.55 -12.53 15.53
N LEU A 157 6.93 -11.98 16.69
CA LEU A 157 7.45 -10.62 16.78
C LEU A 157 8.72 -10.47 15.95
N ALA A 158 9.60 -11.47 15.94
CA ALA A 158 10.79 -11.50 15.08
C ALA A 158 10.43 -11.51 13.58
N ILE A 159 9.42 -12.29 13.17
CA ILE A 159 8.91 -12.29 11.79
C ILE A 159 8.36 -10.91 11.42
N ILE A 160 7.54 -10.31 12.29
CA ILE A 160 6.95 -8.99 12.07
C ILE A 160 8.06 -7.95 11.91
N LYS A 161 9.03 -7.88 12.84
CA LYS A 161 10.16 -6.95 12.76
C LYS A 161 10.94 -7.09 11.45
N LYS A 162 11.20 -8.32 11.02
CA LYS A 162 11.95 -8.62 9.78
C LYS A 162 11.22 -8.17 8.53
N GLU A 163 9.90 -8.34 8.47
CA GLU A 163 9.08 -8.05 7.29
C GLU A 163 8.39 -6.67 7.35
N PHE A 164 8.53 -5.93 8.45
CA PHE A 164 7.75 -4.72 8.70
C PHE A 164 7.95 -3.66 7.61
N ASP A 165 9.19 -3.43 7.17
CA ASP A 165 9.48 -2.43 6.13
C ASP A 165 8.78 -2.75 4.80
N GLU A 166 8.72 -4.03 4.43
CA GLU A 166 7.98 -4.47 3.24
C GLU A 166 6.46 -4.27 3.43
N TYR A 167 5.94 -4.65 4.61
CA TYR A 167 4.54 -4.43 4.96
C TYR A 167 4.16 -2.93 4.93
N ALA A 168 5.02 -2.08 5.49
CA ALA A 168 4.81 -0.64 5.64
C ALA A 168 4.96 0.11 4.32
N SER A 169 5.72 -0.42 3.35
CA SER A 169 5.94 0.22 2.05
C SER A 169 4.64 0.61 1.35
N LEU A 170 3.63 -0.26 1.39
CA LEU A 170 2.32 0.00 0.81
C LEU A 170 1.57 1.11 1.55
N GLY A 171 1.52 1.06 2.88
CA GLY A 171 0.86 2.09 3.67
C GLY A 171 1.55 3.45 3.54
N PHE A 172 2.88 3.45 3.47
CA PHE A 172 3.66 4.66 3.21
C PHE A 172 3.40 5.26 1.83
N GLU A 173 3.24 4.45 0.78
CA GLU A 173 2.84 4.92 -0.55
C GLU A 173 1.49 5.66 -0.52
N MET A 174 0.52 5.15 0.24
CA MET A 174 -0.78 5.80 0.43
C MET A 174 -0.64 7.14 1.16
N LEU A 175 0.13 7.18 2.25
CA LEU A 175 0.41 8.41 3.00
C LEU A 175 1.18 9.46 2.19
N CYS A 176 2.16 9.04 1.39
CA CYS A 176 2.87 9.94 0.45
C CYS A 176 1.86 10.61 -0.48
N GLY A 177 0.84 9.84 -0.84
CA GLY A 177 -0.25 10.32 -1.64
C GLY A 177 -1.07 11.41 -0.98
N GLU A 178 -1.50 11.19 0.25
CA GLU A 178 -2.20 12.19 1.05
C GLU A 178 -1.36 13.46 1.24
N LEU A 179 -0.07 13.30 1.54
CA LEU A 179 0.86 14.42 1.63
C LEU A 179 0.95 15.17 0.29
N MET A 180 1.05 14.46 -0.83
CA MET A 180 1.05 15.08 -2.15
C MET A 180 -0.25 15.86 -2.41
N ALA A 181 -1.41 15.30 -2.07
CA ALA A 181 -2.70 15.97 -2.19
C ALA A 181 -2.71 17.29 -1.40
N LYS A 182 -2.23 17.26 -0.15
CA LYS A 182 -2.16 18.42 0.75
C LYS A 182 -1.22 19.49 0.19
N LYS A 183 -0.01 19.11 -0.25
CA LYS A 183 1.00 20.03 -0.82
C LYS A 183 0.51 20.76 -2.07
N PHE A 184 -0.31 20.10 -2.90
CA PHE A 184 -0.84 20.68 -4.13
C PHE A 184 -2.29 21.18 -4.01
N LEU A 185 -2.81 21.32 -2.77
CA LEU A 185 -4.13 21.88 -2.48
C LEU A 185 -5.27 21.22 -3.26
N ILE A 186 -5.17 19.91 -3.47
CA ILE A 186 -6.25 19.15 -4.08
C ILE A 186 -7.27 18.81 -3.00
N ASN A 187 -8.48 19.37 -3.11
CA ASN A 187 -9.62 18.91 -2.32
C ASN A 187 -10.21 17.65 -2.99
N GLY A 188 -9.99 16.47 -2.40
CA GLY A 188 -10.65 15.22 -2.80
C GLY A 188 -9.76 14.15 -3.46
N ILE A 189 -10.41 13.08 -3.96
CA ILE A 189 -9.86 11.73 -4.15
C ILE A 189 -8.49 11.71 -4.85
N PHE A 190 -7.48 11.44 -4.03
CA PHE A 190 -6.12 11.11 -4.39
C PHE A 190 -6.03 9.63 -4.78
N LEU A 191 -5.32 9.31 -5.86
CA LEU A 191 -5.11 7.91 -6.26
C LEU A 191 -3.62 7.62 -6.34
N SER A 192 -3.18 6.77 -5.41
CA SER A 192 -1.80 6.37 -5.16
C SER A 192 -1.32 5.30 -6.12
N SER A 193 -1.80 5.25 -7.36
CA SER A 193 -1.11 4.50 -8.41
C SER A 193 -1.77 4.61 -9.78
N PHE A 194 -0.94 4.65 -10.81
CA PHE A 194 -1.37 4.48 -12.19
C PHE A 194 -0.68 3.25 -12.78
N TRP A 195 -1.47 2.33 -13.33
CA TRP A 195 -0.96 1.20 -14.09
C TRP A 195 -1.21 1.42 -15.58
N SER A 196 -0.22 1.08 -16.39
CA SER A 196 -0.51 0.64 -17.74
C SER A 196 0.41 -0.48 -18.17
N LYS A 197 -0.20 -1.53 -18.73
CA LYS A 197 0.44 -2.79 -19.10
C LYS A 197 1.12 -3.47 -17.91
N ASN A 198 2.41 -3.18 -17.71
CA ASN A 198 3.26 -3.74 -16.66
C ASN A 198 4.05 -2.66 -15.91
N ILE A 199 3.72 -1.38 -16.13
CA ILE A 199 4.42 -0.25 -15.54
C ILE A 199 3.50 0.37 -14.51
N GLU A 200 3.96 0.36 -13.26
CA GLU A 200 3.33 1.03 -12.13
C GLU A 200 4.04 2.35 -11.85
N LEU A 201 3.28 3.43 -11.90
CA LEU A 201 3.63 4.67 -11.21
C LEU A 201 2.98 4.62 -9.84
N ASP A 202 3.78 4.84 -8.79
CA ASP A 202 3.27 4.90 -7.42
C ASP A 202 2.29 6.07 -7.30
N MET A 203 2.49 7.18 -8.01
CA MET A 203 1.58 8.32 -7.94
C MET A 203 1.50 9.07 -9.28
N LEU A 204 0.29 9.45 -9.67
CA LEU A 204 0.01 10.29 -10.84
C LEU A 204 -1.19 11.18 -10.58
N LEU A 205 -1.00 12.50 -10.67
CA LEU A 205 -2.05 13.50 -10.59
C LEU A 205 -2.08 14.37 -11.84
N ASN A 206 -3.29 14.83 -12.17
CA ASN A 206 -3.49 15.88 -13.16
C ASN A 206 -4.31 17.00 -12.51
N ILE A 207 -3.73 18.19 -12.38
CA ILE A 207 -4.39 19.38 -11.81
C ILE A 207 -4.35 20.49 -12.84
N GLY A 208 -5.51 20.86 -13.40
CA GLY A 208 -5.59 21.94 -14.38
C GLY A 208 -4.68 21.73 -15.60
N GLY A 209 -4.48 20.48 -16.03
CA GLY A 209 -3.60 20.12 -17.14
C GLY A 209 -2.14 19.88 -16.76
N LYS A 210 -1.72 20.22 -15.53
CA LYS A 210 -0.37 19.92 -15.03
C LYS A 210 -0.29 18.49 -14.52
N ILE A 211 0.69 17.75 -15.03
CA ILE A 211 0.95 16.36 -14.67
C ILE A 211 1.99 16.31 -13.56
N ILE A 212 1.62 15.71 -12.43
CA ILE A 212 2.51 15.47 -11.31
C ILE A 212 2.69 13.97 -11.16
N VAL A 213 3.94 13.51 -11.12
CA VAL A 213 4.28 12.11 -10.88
C VAL A 213 5.00 11.97 -9.56
N GLY A 214 4.84 10.81 -8.91
CA GLY A 214 5.51 10.52 -7.65
C GLY A 214 6.01 9.10 -7.53
N GLU A 215 7.06 8.93 -6.74
CA GLU A 215 7.57 7.62 -6.33
C GLU A 215 7.88 7.64 -4.82
N ALA A 216 7.44 6.61 -4.11
CA ALA A 216 7.63 6.46 -2.67
C ALA A 216 8.65 5.37 -2.36
N LYS A 217 9.52 5.61 -1.37
CA LYS A 217 10.52 4.64 -0.92
C LYS A 217 10.59 4.58 0.60
N TYR A 218 10.04 3.50 1.15
CA TYR A 218 10.14 3.13 2.56
C TYR A 218 11.28 2.13 2.76
N LYS A 219 12.51 2.64 2.91
CA LYS A 219 13.72 1.83 3.10
C LYS A 219 14.69 2.57 4.01
N GLU A 220 15.48 1.82 4.78
CA GLU A 220 16.53 2.37 5.65
C GLU A 220 17.66 3.11 4.92
N ARG A 221 17.86 2.80 3.64
CA ARG A 221 18.88 3.46 2.83
C ARG A 221 18.31 4.71 2.15
N LYS A 222 19.15 5.74 2.06
CA LYS A 222 18.86 6.97 1.32
C LYS A 222 18.48 6.68 -0.13
N VAL A 223 17.56 7.48 -0.66
CA VAL A 223 17.16 7.45 -2.07
C VAL A 223 18.21 8.16 -2.93
N CYS A 224 18.72 7.45 -3.93
CA CYS A 224 19.69 7.97 -4.89
C CYS A 224 19.01 8.37 -6.21
N LYS A 225 19.74 9.10 -7.07
CA LYS A 225 19.30 9.52 -8.41
C LYS A 225 18.78 8.41 -9.31
N ASN A 226 19.19 7.16 -9.06
CA ASN A 226 18.68 6.01 -9.81
C ASN A 226 17.16 5.86 -9.72
N VAL A 227 16.54 6.25 -8.58
CA VAL A 227 15.07 6.23 -8.43
C VAL A 227 14.41 7.26 -9.35
N LEU A 228 14.95 8.49 -9.41
CA LEU A 228 14.51 9.52 -10.35
C LEU A 228 14.58 9.03 -11.80
N ASN A 229 15.72 8.45 -12.18
CA ASN A 229 15.94 7.94 -13.54
C ASN A 229 14.95 6.81 -13.89
N LEU A 230 14.65 5.92 -12.94
CA LEU A 230 13.66 4.86 -13.14
C LEU A 230 12.26 5.44 -13.31
N LEU A 231 11.86 6.41 -12.48
CA LEU A 231 10.58 7.08 -12.60
C LEU A 231 10.41 7.77 -13.97
N LEU A 232 11.43 8.51 -14.41
CA LEU A 232 11.43 9.15 -15.73
C LEU A 232 11.32 8.14 -16.87
N LYS A 233 12.02 7.00 -16.78
CA LYS A 233 11.89 5.90 -17.74
C LYS A 233 10.49 5.27 -17.75
N LYS A 234 9.82 5.17 -16.59
CA LYS A 234 8.42 4.74 -16.52
C LYS A 234 7.53 5.74 -17.26
N CYS A 235 7.69 7.04 -17.00
CA CYS A 235 6.92 8.10 -17.67
C CYS A 235 7.11 8.10 -19.18
N GLU A 236 8.35 7.97 -19.67
CA GLU A 236 8.67 7.89 -21.10
C GLU A 236 7.95 6.73 -21.78
N LYS A 237 8.02 5.53 -21.20
CA LYS A 237 7.31 4.34 -21.73
C LYS A 237 5.78 4.50 -21.74
N LEU A 238 5.25 5.33 -20.86
CA LEU A 238 3.83 5.65 -20.76
C LEU A 238 3.42 6.85 -21.63
N ASN A 239 4.36 7.47 -22.36
CA ASN A 239 4.16 8.74 -23.07
C ASN A 239 3.63 9.87 -22.16
N ILE A 240 4.04 9.85 -20.88
CA ILE A 240 3.69 10.87 -19.90
C ILE A 240 4.86 11.84 -19.80
N ARG A 241 4.58 13.15 -19.93
CA ARG A 241 5.54 14.22 -19.69
C ARG A 241 5.19 14.91 -18.38
N PRO A 242 5.90 14.64 -17.27
CA PRO A 242 5.59 15.26 -16.00
C PRO A 242 6.04 16.72 -15.95
N ASP A 243 5.16 17.60 -15.49
CA ASP A 243 5.47 18.98 -15.14
C ASP A 243 6.16 19.08 -13.78
N ILE A 244 5.79 18.19 -12.85
CA ILE A 244 6.37 18.10 -11.51
C ILE A 244 6.69 16.64 -11.19
N ILE A 245 7.84 16.41 -10.57
CA ILE A 245 8.32 15.10 -10.14
C ILE A 245 8.50 15.16 -8.63
N THR A 246 7.83 14.27 -7.91
CA THR A 246 7.90 14.17 -6.46
C THR A 246 8.59 12.86 -6.07
N LEU A 247 9.51 12.92 -5.12
CA LEU A 247 10.09 11.73 -4.52
C LEU A 247 9.89 11.80 -3.02
N PHE A 248 9.49 10.67 -2.44
CA PHE A 248 9.27 10.54 -1.00
C PHE A 248 10.22 9.50 -0.43
N SER A 249 10.87 9.82 0.69
CA SER A 249 11.83 8.92 1.32
C SER A 249 11.70 8.88 2.83
N LYS A 250 11.63 7.64 3.37
CA LYS A 250 11.75 7.38 4.82
C LYS A 250 13.10 7.87 5.37
N SER A 251 14.20 7.51 4.71
CA SER A 251 15.57 7.77 5.20
C SER A 251 16.28 8.94 4.51
N GLY A 252 15.55 9.73 3.74
CA GLY A 252 16.04 10.92 3.03
C GLY A 252 16.81 10.62 1.74
N PHE A 253 17.46 11.66 1.20
CA PHE A 253 18.05 11.63 -0.14
C PHE A 253 19.60 11.71 -0.15
N SER A 254 20.23 11.18 -1.20
CA SER A 254 21.67 11.36 -1.44
C SER A 254 22.01 12.83 -1.71
N SER A 255 23.26 13.23 -1.41
CA SER A 255 23.75 14.58 -1.68
C SER A 255 23.66 14.94 -3.17
N GLU A 256 23.98 13.99 -4.05
CA GLU A 256 23.82 14.14 -5.51
C GLU A 256 22.40 14.56 -5.89
N LEU A 257 21.38 13.91 -5.30
CA LEU A 257 19.98 14.19 -5.63
C LEU A 257 19.52 15.53 -5.03
N ARG A 258 19.95 15.85 -3.80
CA ARG A 258 19.65 17.14 -3.15
C ARG A 258 20.26 18.33 -3.89
N ASN A 259 21.44 18.14 -4.48
CA ASN A 259 22.15 19.17 -5.24
C ASN A 259 21.71 19.25 -6.71
N LEU A 260 20.78 18.40 -7.14
CA LEU A 260 20.30 18.40 -8.52
C LEU A 260 19.44 19.66 -8.76
N LYS A 261 19.89 20.52 -9.68
CA LYS A 261 19.16 21.71 -10.10
C LYS A 261 18.12 21.35 -11.17
N ASP A 262 17.02 20.74 -10.74
CA ASP A 262 15.81 20.55 -11.57
C ASP A 262 14.61 21.21 -10.88
N GLU A 263 14.10 22.29 -11.48
CA GLU A 263 12.98 23.06 -10.93
C GLU A 263 11.67 22.28 -10.85
N ARG A 264 11.57 21.13 -11.54
CA ARG A 264 10.41 20.24 -11.49
C ARG A 264 10.48 19.25 -10.33
N LEU A 265 11.67 19.04 -9.74
CA LEU A 265 11.88 18.04 -8.70
C LEU A 265 11.48 18.59 -7.32
N ARG A 266 10.68 17.83 -6.58
CA ARG A 266 10.33 18.05 -5.18
C ARG A 266 10.70 16.81 -4.39
N LEU A 267 11.40 17.01 -3.29
CA LEU A 267 11.90 15.97 -2.42
C LEU A 267 11.21 16.12 -1.07
N TYR A 268 10.55 15.05 -0.60
CA TYR A 268 9.88 15.01 0.69
C TYR A 268 10.49 13.90 1.55
N GLU A 269 10.88 14.26 2.77
CA GLU A 269 11.45 13.37 3.77
C GLU A 269 10.41 13.05 4.86
N ILE A 270 10.75 12.16 5.78
CA ILE A 270 9.81 11.69 6.82
C ILE A 270 9.24 12.84 7.67
N SER A 271 10.00 13.92 7.87
CA SER A 271 9.56 15.11 8.61
C SER A 271 8.43 15.88 7.92
N ASP A 272 8.34 15.83 6.59
CA ASP A 272 7.27 16.52 5.87
C ASP A 272 5.88 15.97 6.20
N PHE A 273 5.79 14.73 6.70
CA PHE A 273 4.54 14.09 7.11
C PHE A 273 3.97 14.67 8.41
N GLU A 274 4.74 15.46 9.17
CA GLU A 274 4.20 16.24 10.29
C GLU A 274 3.06 17.17 9.87
N GLU A 275 3.02 17.57 8.59
CA GLU A 275 1.92 18.34 8.04
C GLU A 275 0.59 17.59 8.06
N LEU A 276 0.59 16.25 7.99
CA LEU A 276 -0.64 15.45 8.04
C LEU A 276 -1.24 15.35 9.45
N LEU A 277 -0.49 15.70 10.50
CA LEU A 277 -0.99 15.71 11.87
C LEU A 277 -1.87 16.92 12.19
N LYS A 278 -1.94 17.90 11.29
CA LYS A 278 -2.64 19.19 11.45
C LYS A 278 -3.92 19.27 10.63
#